data_AF-A0A2D6D7F8-F1
#
_entry.id   AF-A0A2D6D7F8-F1
#
_cell.length_a   1.000
_cell.length_b   1.000
_cell.length_c   1.000
_cell.angle_alpha   90.00
_cell.angle_beta   90.00
_cell.angle_gamma   90.00
#
_symmetry.space_group_name_H-M   'P 1'
#
loop_
_entity.id
_entity.type
_entity.pdbx_description
1 polymer ?
#
loop_
_entity_poly.entity_id
_entity_poly.type
_entity_poly.pdbx_seq_one_letter_code
_entity_poly.pdbx_strand_id
1 'polypeptide(L)'
;MANRVTEWFVEPLNSYSNEALATALAITDLNDIMEEVRDGDGHPHKVYRVDYPIIRRLRQDAISDQCLQFKEFSRECNYGPVRLAFKFGRRRPPKIETPSTARR
;
A
#
# COMPACT_ATOMS: atom_id res chain seq x y z
N MET A 1 -28.46 -9.81 -1.17
CA MET A 1 -27.13 -9.43 -1.69
C MET A 1 -26.16 -9.48 -0.53
N ALA A 2 -25.17 -10.39 -0.54
CA ALA A 2 -24.16 -10.43 0.52
C ALA A 2 -23.30 -9.18 0.41
N ASN A 3 -23.29 -8.34 1.45
CA ASN A 3 -22.35 -7.23 1.57
C ASN A 3 -20.93 -7.82 1.52
N ARG A 4 -20.25 -7.69 0.38
CA ARG A 4 -18.84 -8.08 0.26
C ARG A 4 -18.05 -7.07 1.08
N VAL A 5 -17.64 -7.48 2.28
CA VAL A 5 -16.70 -6.70 3.08
C VAL A 5 -15.33 -6.86 2.44
N THR A 6 -14.75 -5.73 2.04
CA THR A 6 -13.36 -5.68 1.57
C THR A 6 -12.49 -5.26 2.75
N GLU A 7 -11.58 -6.13 3.13
CA GLU A 7 -10.55 -5.81 4.12
C GLU A 7 -9.34 -5.19 3.41
N TRP A 8 -8.72 -4.24 4.09
CA TRP A 8 -7.62 -3.46 3.56
C TRP A 8 -6.41 -3.57 4.48
N PHE A 9 -5.24 -3.69 3.87
CA PHE A 9 -3.99 -3.89 4.58
C PHE A 9 -2.88 -3.03 4.00
N VAL A 10 -1.95 -2.60 4.84
CA VAL A 10 -0.79 -1.79 4.44
C VAL A 10 0.50 -2.41 4.97
N GLU A 11 1.48 -2.56 4.09
CA GLU A 11 2.86 -2.95 4.43
C GLU A 11 3.77 -1.72 4.26
N PRO A 12 4.26 -1.10 5.33
CA PRO A 12 5.26 -0.03 5.21
C PRO A 12 6.60 -0.60 4.72
N LEU A 13 7.27 0.09 3.80
CA LEU A 13 8.54 -0.35 3.19
C LEU A 13 9.77 0.39 3.73
N ASN A 14 9.56 1.41 4.59
CA ASN A 14 10.64 2.11 5.27
C ASN A 14 10.17 2.58 6.67
N SER A 15 11.11 3.00 7.50
CA SER A 15 10.85 3.48 8.88
C SER A 15 9.90 4.69 8.90
N TYR A 16 10.08 5.62 7.96
CA TYR A 16 9.23 6.81 7.87
C TYR A 16 7.75 6.48 7.61
N SER A 17 7.48 5.52 6.72
CA SER A 17 6.13 5.06 6.43
C SER A 17 5.53 4.28 7.58
N ASN A 18 6.36 3.56 8.33
CA ASN A 18 5.92 2.89 9.55
C ASN A 18 5.48 3.88 10.62
N GLU A 19 6.25 4.95 10.84
CA GLU A 19 5.90 6.02 11.79
C GLU A 19 4.65 6.79 11.36
N ALA A 20 4.53 7.13 10.07
CA ALA A 20 3.34 7.79 9.53
C ALA A 20 2.08 6.94 9.68
N LEU A 21 2.20 5.63 9.42
CA LEU A 21 1.11 4.67 9.58
C LEU A 21 0.72 4.49 11.05
N ALA A 22 1.68 4.31 11.96
CA ALA A 22 1.42 4.21 13.40
C ALA A 22 0.73 5.47 13.94
N THR A 23 1.16 6.65 13.48
CA THR A 23 0.52 7.93 13.83
C THR A 23 -0.93 7.98 13.33
N ALA A 24 -1.19 7.53 12.10
CA ALA A 24 -2.54 7.49 11.54
C ALA A 24 -3.45 6.51 12.30
N LEU A 25 -2.92 5.33 12.66
CA LEU A 25 -3.64 4.29 13.42
C LEU A 25 -3.99 4.77 14.83
N ALA A 26 -3.04 5.41 15.53
CA ALA A 26 -3.25 5.97 16.86
C ALA A 26 -4.35 7.05 16.90
N ILE A 27 -4.50 7.85 15.83
CA ILE A 27 -5.58 8.84 15.72
C ILE A 27 -6.96 8.19 15.60
N THR A 28 -7.03 7.00 15.01
CA THR A 28 -8.28 6.30 14.72
C THR A 28 -8.73 5.32 15.81
N ASP A 29 -7.99 5.22 16.92
CA ASP A 29 -8.21 4.22 17.99
C ASP A 29 -8.28 2.77 17.45
N LEU A 30 -7.64 2.54 16.30
CA LEU A 30 -7.49 1.21 15.74
C LEU A 30 -6.24 0.60 16.36
N ASN A 31 -6.39 -0.66 16.82
CA ASN A 31 -5.26 -1.42 17.34
C ASN A 31 -4.14 -1.49 16.28
N ASP A 32 -2.94 -1.06 16.66
CA ASP A 32 -1.71 -1.10 15.86
C ASP A 32 -1.15 -2.53 15.72
N ILE A 33 -2.03 -3.52 15.61
CA ILE A 33 -1.67 -4.93 15.54
C ILE A 33 -1.25 -5.24 14.12
N MET A 34 0.03 -5.54 13.98
CA MET A 34 0.60 -6.07 12.75
C MET A 34 0.23 -7.56 12.63
N GLU A 35 -0.40 -7.92 11.53
CA GLU A 35 -0.80 -9.29 11.19
C GLU A 35 0.13 -9.86 10.11
N GLU A 36 0.37 -11.17 10.15
CA GLU A 36 1.03 -11.88 9.04
C GLU A 36 -0.02 -12.47 8.11
N VAL A 37 -0.03 -12.03 6.85
CA VAL A 37 -0.94 -12.51 5.80
C VAL A 37 -0.15 -13.14 4.68
N ARG A 38 -0.79 -13.98 3.87
CA ARG A 38 -0.17 -14.57 2.66
C ARG A 38 -0.82 -14.05 1.41
N ASP A 39 -0.02 -13.81 0.38
CA ASP A 39 -0.53 -13.51 -0.95
C ASP A 39 -1.02 -14.79 -1.67
N GLY A 40 -1.48 -14.64 -2.92
CA GLY A 40 -1.94 -15.76 -3.74
C GLY A 40 -0.84 -16.76 -4.13
N ASP A 41 0.42 -16.34 -4.06
CA ASP A 41 1.60 -17.17 -4.35
C ASP A 41 2.16 -17.85 -3.08
N GLY A 42 1.59 -17.54 -1.91
CA GLY A 42 1.97 -18.09 -0.61
C GLY A 42 3.08 -17.32 0.10
N HIS A 43 3.50 -16.15 -0.40
CA HIS A 43 4.50 -15.32 0.27
C HIS A 43 3.92 -14.65 1.52
N PRO A 44 4.64 -14.69 2.66
CA PRO A 44 4.21 -14.00 3.86
C PRO A 44 4.47 -12.49 3.77
N HIS A 45 3.54 -11.70 4.28
CA HIS A 45 3.59 -10.25 4.39
C HIS A 45 3.22 -9.84 5.81
N LYS A 46 4.01 -8.94 6.40
CA LYS A 46 3.69 -8.29 7.66
C LYS A 46 2.95 -7.00 7.37
N VAL A 47 1.69 -6.94 7.74
CA VAL A 47 0.78 -5.87 7.34
C VAL A 47 0.00 -5.33 8.53
N TYR A 48 -0.40 -4.07 8.43
CA TYR A 48 -1.38 -3.47 9.33
C TYR A 48 -2.74 -3.54 8.67
N ARG A 49 -3.73 -4.04 9.41
CA ARG A 49 -5.12 -3.97 8.99
C ARG A 49 -5.62 -2.54 9.21
N VAL A 50 -6.15 -1.92 8.16
CA VAL A 50 -6.56 -0.52 8.19
C VAL A 50 -7.90 -0.32 7.52
N ASP A 51 -8.59 0.77 7.85
CA ASP A 51 -9.75 1.19 7.07
C ASP A 51 -9.32 1.97 5.83
N TYR A 52 -10.17 1.96 4.80
CA TYR A 52 -9.92 2.66 3.55
C TYR A 52 -9.61 4.17 3.68
N PRO A 53 -10.20 4.93 4.63
CA PRO A 53 -9.81 6.34 4.84
C PRO A 53 -8.34 6.53 5.20
N ILE A 54 -7.72 5.59 5.93
CA ILE A 54 -6.30 5.63 6.28
C ILE A 54 -5.46 5.45 5.02
N ILE A 55 -5.81 4.47 4.17
CA ILE A 55 -5.16 4.28 2.87
C ILE A 55 -5.24 5.56 2.03
N ARG A 56 -6.42 6.17 1.97
CA ARG A 56 -6.62 7.40 1.20
C ARG A 56 -5.71 8.53 1.70
N ARG A 57 -5.57 8.69 3.02
CA ARG A 57 -4.66 9.68 3.63
C ARG A 57 -3.20 9.38 3.30
N LEU A 58 -2.76 8.13 3.50
CA LEU A 58 -1.38 7.71 3.19
C LEU A 58 -1.04 7.91 1.71
N ARG A 59 -1.98 7.68 0.78
CA ARG A 59 -1.80 7.99 -0.64
C ARG A 59 -1.63 9.48 -0.90
N GLN A 60 -2.41 10.34 -0.24
CA GLN A 60 -2.29 11.79 -0.36
C GLN A 60 -0.96 12.30 0.18
N ASP A 61 -0.57 11.78 1.35
CA ASP A 61 0.71 12.11 1.99
C ASP A 61 1.87 11.64 1.10
N ALA A 62 1.79 10.45 0.50
CA ALA A 62 2.85 9.94 -0.37
C ALA A 62 2.98 10.63 -1.74
N ILE A 63 1.92 11.28 -2.21
CA ILE A 63 1.99 12.16 -3.37
C ILE A 63 2.73 13.46 -3.01
N SER A 64 2.54 13.94 -1.79
CA SER A 64 3.08 15.22 -1.32
C SER A 64 4.50 15.08 -0.77
N ASP A 65 4.79 13.93 -0.16
CA ASP A 65 6.05 13.56 0.46
C ASP A 65 6.60 12.30 -0.21
N GLN A 66 7.63 12.49 -1.05
CA GLN A 66 8.26 11.42 -1.82
C GLN A 66 8.98 10.37 -0.94
N CYS A 67 9.01 10.55 0.39
CA CYS A 67 9.61 9.63 1.33
C CYS A 67 8.70 8.47 1.71
N LEU A 68 7.38 8.54 1.47
CA LEU A 68 6.45 7.46 1.82
C LEU A 68 6.48 6.32 0.80
N GLN A 69 6.73 5.13 1.30
CA GLN A 69 6.84 3.89 0.54
C GLN A 69 6.08 2.79 1.28
N PHE A 70 4.99 2.32 0.67
CA PHE A 70 4.17 1.24 1.23
C PHE A 70 3.54 0.41 0.11
N LYS A 71 3.16 -0.83 0.43
CA LYS A 71 2.27 -1.64 -0.40
C LYS A 71 0.89 -1.65 0.23
N GLU A 72 -0.11 -1.66 -0.62
CA GLU A 72 -1.50 -1.80 -0.24
C GLU A 72 -2.00 -3.14 -0.71
N PHE A 73 -2.64 -3.87 0.18
CA PHE A 73 -3.29 -5.12 -0.13
C PHE A 73 -4.78 -5.05 0.18
N SER A 74 -5.55 -5.85 -0.53
CA SER A 74 -6.96 -6.03 -0.27
C SER A 74 -7.33 -7.51 -0.22
N ARG A 75 -8.38 -7.82 0.53
CA ARG A 75 -8.98 -9.16 0.57
C ARG A 75 -10.49 -9.03 0.42
N GLU A 76 -11.03 -9.75 -0.55
CA GLU A 76 -12.48 -9.90 -0.68
C GLU A 76 -12.92 -11.02 0.25
N CYS A 77 -13.85 -10.73 1.17
CA CYS A 77 -14.26 -11.61 2.27
C CYS A 77 -13.24 -11.71 3.41
N ASN A 78 -13.68 -12.21 4.57
CA ASN A 78 -12.86 -12.24 5.80
C ASN A 78 -11.76 -13.34 5.80
N TYR A 79 -11.52 -14.02 4.67
CA TYR A 79 -10.63 -15.17 4.59
C TYR A 79 -9.97 -15.28 3.22
N GLY A 80 -8.81 -15.97 3.18
CA GLY A 80 -8.07 -16.24 1.95
C GLY A 80 -6.85 -15.32 1.74
N PRO A 81 -6.20 -15.46 0.57
CA PRO A 81 -5.00 -14.72 0.25
C PRO A 81 -5.29 -13.25 0.01
N VAL A 82 -4.36 -12.39 0.43
CA VAL A 82 -4.42 -10.96 0.10
C VAL A 82 -3.94 -10.73 -1.33
N ARG A 83 -4.46 -9.68 -1.97
CA ARG A 83 -4.08 -9.26 -3.32
C ARG A 83 -3.41 -7.90 -3.26
N LEU A 84 -2.32 -7.73 -3.99
CA LEU A 84 -1.66 -6.43 -4.11
C LEU A 84 -2.58 -5.47 -4.88
N ALA A 85 -3.11 -4.47 -4.17
CA ALA A 85 -3.96 -3.44 -4.74
C ALA A 85 -3.14 -2.27 -5.29
N PHE A 86 -2.04 -1.93 -4.63
CA PHE A 86 -1.17 -0.83 -5.04
C PHE A 86 0.24 -0.97 -4.45
N LYS A 87 1.25 -0.41 -5.11
CA LYS A 87 2.63 -0.34 -4.60
C LYS A 87 3.22 1.05 -4.85
N PHE A 88 3.44 1.80 -3.77
CA PHE A 88 4.16 3.07 -3.80
C PHE A 88 5.68 2.80 -3.83
N GLY A 89 6.47 3.62 -4.54
CA GLY A 89 7.94 3.52 -4.52
C GLY A 89 8.64 3.11 -5.82
N ARG A 90 7.96 3.06 -6.98
CA ARG A 90 8.67 3.13 -8.26
C ARG A 90 8.77 4.58 -8.71
N ARG A 91 9.96 5.19 -8.58
CA ARG A 91 10.35 6.30 -9.46
C ARG A 91 10.01 5.86 -10.89
N ARG A 92 9.15 6.59 -11.60
CA ARG A 92 9.02 6.39 -13.05
C ARG A 92 10.45 6.42 -13.60
N PRO A 93 10.92 5.39 -14.33
CA PRO A 93 12.20 5.52 -15.01
C PRO A 93 12.12 6.78 -15.87
N PRO A 94 13.19 7.61 -15.91
CA PRO A 94 13.20 8.77 -16.78
C PRO A 94 12.84 8.30 -18.19
N LYS A 95 11.90 9.01 -18.83
CA LYS A 95 11.50 8.75 -20.20
C LYS A 95 12.77 8.83 -21.04
N ILE A 96 13.28 7.70 -21.52
CA ILE A 96 14.38 7.69 -22.47
C ILE A 96 13.82 8.39 -23.70
N GLU A 97 14.16 9.66 -23.89
CA GLU A 97 13.91 10.37 -25.14
C GLU A 97 14.71 9.62 -26.20
N THR A 98 14.02 8.78 -26.98
CA THR A 98 14.61 8.23 -28.20
C THR A 98 15.11 9.40 -29.03
N PRO A 99 16.42 9.48 -29.37
CA PRO A 99 16.90 10.50 -30.27
C PRO A 99 16.14 10.34 -31.58
N SER A 100 15.46 11.40 -32.02
CA SER A 100 14.82 11.41 -33.33
C SER A 100 15.92 11.18 -34.36
N THR A 101 15.98 9.98 -34.92
CA THR A 101 16.80 9.74 -36.09
C THR A 101 16.11 10.46 -37.23
N ALA A 102 16.46 11.73 -37.43
CA ALA A 102 16.17 12.44 -38.65
C ALA A 102 16.87 11.66 -39.78
N ARG A 103 16.09 10.82 -40.47
CA ARG A 103 16.54 10.18 -41.70
C ARG A 103 16.35 11.17 -42.84
N ARG A 104 17.50 11.57 -43.38
CA ARG A 104 17.79 12.08 -44.73
C ARG A 104 17.32 13.48 -45.08
#